data_AF-A0A372RLC0-F1
#
_entry.id   AF-A0A372RLC0-F1
#
_cell.length_a   1.000
_cell.length_b   1.000
_cell.length_c   1.000
_cell.angle_alpha   90.00
_cell.angle_beta   90.00
_cell.angle_gamma   90.00
#
_symmetry.space_group_name_H-M   'P 1'
#
loop_
_entity.id
_entity.type
_entity.pdbx_description
1 polymer ?
#
loop_
_entity_poly.entity_id
_entity_poly.type
_entity_poly.pdbx_seq_one_letter_code
_entity_poly.pdbx_strand_id
1 'polypeptide(L)'
;MKNFKSNVEFDYKGLSQILEPSTNDYKKTYEKYKKTAKEYNIDLFICDFLANEACIDAANNLKKPVVAVNKKIVDGVVWPLGQTSRDNFYPTLNLTDGTQVQTLSILNNKHPHIHITNFAPQFAVLNHTNTKLFFSHGGAGSSHESLYTGTPMLVLPLGGDQMGNAQKLKTAGVALTLSVYTLNVNDILNKMSKLLEDEKIKKNLKRMEVLTKINSKRKYRAADLIEYILHSSGLEEYINDDYLKEWAPAASRMGFIKANNLDIYGALLGIVLTLIGGIAFKLFKLISNPSSIRIKSKKA
;
A
#
# COMPACT_ATOMS: atom_id res chain seq x y z
N MET A 1 -27.33 -10.48 43.74
CA MET A 1 -26.04 -9.80 43.46
C MET A 1 -24.98 -10.35 44.41
N LYS A 2 -24.02 -11.15 43.92
CA LYS A 2 -22.85 -11.56 44.71
C LYS A 2 -21.75 -10.51 44.49
N ASN A 3 -21.31 -9.89 45.58
CA ASN A 3 -20.20 -8.95 45.61
C ASN A 3 -18.89 -9.66 45.25
N PHE A 4 -18.35 -9.41 44.05
CA PHE A 4 -16.95 -9.68 43.74
C PHE A 4 -16.12 -8.48 44.19
N LYS A 5 -15.46 -8.58 45.35
CA LYS A 5 -14.36 -7.68 45.71
C LYS A 5 -13.09 -8.24 45.08
N SER A 6 -12.62 -7.64 44.00
CA SER A 6 -11.29 -7.90 43.44
C SER A 6 -10.31 -6.83 43.94
N ASN A 7 -9.64 -7.10 45.06
CA ASN A 7 -8.39 -6.41 45.38
C ASN A 7 -7.26 -7.28 44.80
N VAL A 8 -7.01 -7.15 43.50
CA VAL A 8 -5.78 -7.66 42.88
C VAL A 8 -4.84 -6.47 42.80
N GLU A 9 -3.80 -6.48 43.61
CA GLU A 9 -2.72 -5.51 43.54
C GLU A 9 -1.97 -5.74 42.22
N PHE A 10 -1.99 -4.74 41.33
CA PHE A 10 -1.44 -4.87 39.98
C PHE A 10 0.10 -4.80 40.05
N ASP A 11 0.77 -5.90 39.76
CA ASP A 11 2.24 -5.97 39.79
C ASP A 11 2.86 -5.29 38.57
N TYR A 12 3.26 -4.03 38.75
CA TYR A 12 3.95 -3.24 37.73
C TYR A 12 5.34 -3.79 37.36
N LYS A 13 6.01 -4.58 38.23
CA LYS A 13 7.32 -5.19 37.93
C LYS A 13 7.18 -6.41 37.02
N GLY A 14 6.16 -7.25 37.25
CA GLY A 14 5.82 -8.33 36.32
C GLY A 14 5.44 -7.82 34.94
N LEU A 15 4.72 -6.68 34.87
CA LEU A 15 4.35 -6.05 33.61
C LEU A 15 5.56 -5.56 32.79
N SER A 16 6.60 -5.02 33.45
CA SER A 16 7.78 -4.51 32.75
C SER A 16 8.56 -5.62 32.05
N GLN A 17 8.67 -6.80 32.68
CA GLN A 17 9.33 -7.98 32.09
C GLN A 17 8.54 -8.54 30.89
N ILE A 18 7.20 -8.44 30.93
CA ILE A 18 6.33 -8.87 29.82
C ILE A 18 6.40 -7.89 28.65
N LEU A 19 6.57 -6.59 28.92
CA LEU A 19 6.66 -5.54 27.89
C LEU A 19 8.09 -5.33 27.35
N GLU A 20 9.11 -5.87 28.00
CA GLU A 20 10.52 -5.72 27.63
C GLU A 20 10.85 -6.16 26.18
N PRO A 21 10.30 -7.28 25.65
CA PRO A 21 10.53 -7.66 24.27
C PRO A 21 9.90 -6.69 23.27
N SER A 22 8.68 -6.20 23.57
CA SER A 22 7.96 -5.23 22.75
C SER A 22 8.67 -3.87 22.72
N THR A 23 9.16 -3.41 23.87
CA THR A 23 9.91 -2.16 23.99
C THR A 23 11.29 -2.22 23.31
N ASN A 24 11.97 -3.37 23.33
CA ASN A 24 13.23 -3.56 22.59
C ASN A 24 13.01 -3.54 21.07
N ASP A 25 11.96 -4.17 20.58
CA ASP A 25 11.63 -4.14 19.15
C ASP A 25 11.18 -2.75 18.69
N TYR A 26 10.42 -2.04 19.54
CA TYR A 26 10.10 -0.64 19.37
C TYR A 26 11.37 0.23 19.29
N LYS A 27 12.32 0.10 20.23
CA LYS A 27 13.55 0.90 20.27
C LYS A 27 14.42 0.65 19.03
N LYS A 28 14.55 -0.60 18.61
CA LYS A 28 15.25 -0.98 17.38
C LYS A 28 14.61 -0.35 16.15
N THR A 29 13.29 -0.36 16.10
CA THR A 29 12.50 0.22 15.00
C THR A 29 12.60 1.75 14.99
N TYR A 30 12.52 2.41 16.15
CA TYR A 30 12.71 3.86 16.31
C TYR A 30 14.09 4.32 15.86
N GLU A 31 15.17 3.67 16.33
CA GLU A 31 16.53 4.05 15.94
C GLU A 31 16.78 3.79 14.44
N LYS A 32 16.14 2.77 13.86
CA LYS A 32 16.16 2.55 12.42
C LYS A 32 15.50 3.71 11.66
N TYR A 33 14.29 4.13 12.03
CA TYR A 33 13.63 5.28 11.41
C TYR A 33 14.44 6.56 11.55
N LYS A 34 14.97 6.83 12.74
CA LYS A 34 15.79 8.01 13.02
C LYS A 34 17.09 8.01 12.23
N LYS A 35 17.80 6.88 12.15
CA LYS A 35 19.03 6.74 11.36
C LYS A 35 18.74 6.91 9.87
N THR A 36 17.74 6.19 9.34
CA THR A 36 17.35 6.30 7.92
C THR A 36 16.94 7.73 7.57
N ALA A 37 16.18 8.40 8.42
CA ALA A 37 15.77 9.76 8.12
C ALA A 37 16.92 10.78 8.13
N LYS A 38 17.94 10.57 8.96
CA LYS A 38 19.17 11.37 8.92
C LYS A 38 20.04 11.04 7.71
N GLU A 39 20.21 9.76 7.41
CA GLU A 39 21.08 9.26 6.34
C GLU A 39 20.56 9.65 4.94
N TYR A 40 19.24 9.60 4.75
CA TYR A 40 18.59 9.89 3.48
C TYR A 40 17.98 11.31 3.42
N ASN A 41 18.22 12.14 4.45
CA ASN A 41 17.62 13.46 4.61
C ASN A 41 16.10 13.47 4.34
N ILE A 42 15.38 12.57 5.01
CA ILE A 42 13.93 12.44 4.83
C ILE A 42 13.24 13.68 5.41
N ASP A 43 12.46 14.35 4.57
CA ASP A 43 11.77 15.59 4.93
C ASP A 43 10.30 15.40 5.33
N LEU A 44 9.75 14.18 5.20
CA LEU A 44 8.37 13.85 5.53
C LEU A 44 8.25 12.41 6.04
N PHE A 45 7.66 12.27 7.22
CA PHE A 45 7.27 10.99 7.79
C PHE A 45 5.77 10.77 7.61
N ILE A 46 5.39 9.57 7.17
CA ILE A 46 3.97 9.18 7.07
C ILE A 46 3.81 7.94 7.93
N CYS A 47 3.23 8.16 9.11
CA CYS A 47 3.16 7.16 10.16
C CYS A 47 1.71 6.83 10.47
N ASP A 48 1.45 5.57 10.78
CA ASP A 48 0.16 5.08 11.25
C ASP A 48 0.25 4.85 12.76
N PHE A 49 -0.68 5.40 13.53
CA PHE A 49 -0.69 5.30 14.98
C PHE A 49 -0.95 3.87 15.48
N LEU A 50 -1.75 3.07 14.76
CA LEU A 50 -2.11 1.71 15.16
C LEU A 50 -1.05 0.67 14.78
N ALA A 51 -0.16 1.01 13.84
CA ALA A 51 0.83 0.07 13.31
C ALA A 51 2.29 0.52 13.51
N ASN A 52 2.55 1.79 13.85
CA ASN A 52 3.89 2.37 13.71
C ASN A 52 4.17 3.58 14.63
N GLU A 53 3.97 3.43 15.95
CA GLU A 53 4.32 4.47 16.94
C GLU A 53 5.78 4.94 16.84
N ALA A 54 6.72 4.01 16.64
CA ALA A 54 8.14 4.34 16.52
C ALA A 54 8.46 5.29 15.35
N CYS A 55 7.65 5.27 14.27
CA CYS A 55 7.76 6.23 13.17
C CYS A 55 7.31 7.64 13.60
N ILE A 56 6.21 7.73 14.36
CA ILE A 56 5.68 9.01 14.86
C ILE A 56 6.71 9.66 15.76
N ASP A 57 7.30 8.90 16.67
CA ASP A 57 8.29 9.42 17.61
C ASP A 57 9.60 9.82 16.91
N ALA A 58 10.02 9.07 15.88
CA ALA A 58 11.18 9.46 15.07
C ALA A 58 10.91 10.73 14.25
N ALA A 59 9.72 10.88 13.68
CA ALA A 59 9.28 12.08 12.98
C ALA A 59 9.28 13.30 13.91
N ASN A 60 8.70 13.13 15.08
CA ASN A 60 8.64 14.12 16.15
C ASN A 60 10.05 14.52 16.62
N ASN A 61 10.95 13.55 16.79
CA ASN A 61 12.34 13.80 17.17
C ASN A 61 13.09 14.64 16.13
N LEU A 62 12.77 14.47 14.84
CA LEU A 62 13.50 15.06 13.73
C LEU A 62 12.87 16.35 13.16
N LYS A 63 11.71 16.77 13.68
CA LYS A 63 11.01 18.03 13.32
C LYS A 63 10.73 18.18 11.81
N LYS A 64 10.35 17.09 11.13
CA LYS A 64 10.15 17.06 9.67
C LYS A 64 8.65 17.20 9.30
N PRO A 65 8.20 18.29 8.63
CA PRO A 65 6.78 18.55 8.35
C PRO A 65 6.26 18.11 6.96
N VAL A 66 4.95 18.25 6.76
CA VAL A 66 4.19 18.01 5.50
C VAL A 66 4.42 19.15 4.49
N VAL A 67 4.89 18.85 3.26
CA VAL A 67 5.50 19.83 2.33
C VAL A 67 4.67 20.18 1.07
N ALA A 68 3.49 19.58 0.85
CA ALA A 68 2.79 19.69 -0.44
C ALA A 68 2.18 21.08 -0.76
N VAL A 69 1.64 21.80 0.24
CA VAL A 69 0.93 23.08 0.04
C VAL A 69 1.89 24.21 -0.36
N ASN A 70 3.08 24.25 0.23
CA ASN A 70 4.04 25.34 0.00
C ASN A 70 4.60 25.37 -1.43
N LYS A 71 4.61 24.21 -2.11
CA LYS A 71 5.03 24.08 -3.52
C LYS A 71 3.91 24.40 -4.51
N LYS A 72 2.73 24.85 -4.07
CA LYS A 72 1.56 25.19 -4.90
C LYS A 72 1.10 24.08 -5.85
N ILE A 73 1.36 22.82 -5.48
CA ILE A 73 0.83 21.66 -6.22
C ILE A 73 -0.67 21.49 -5.95
N VAL A 74 -1.10 21.86 -4.74
CA VAL A 74 -2.51 21.90 -4.31
C VAL A 74 -2.76 23.16 -3.49
N ASP A 75 -3.97 23.72 -3.59
CA ASP A 75 -4.36 24.94 -2.87
C ASP A 75 -4.71 24.70 -1.40
N GLY A 76 -4.92 23.43 -1.02
CA GLY A 76 -5.20 23.07 0.36
C GLY A 76 -5.42 21.58 0.57
N VAL A 77 -5.51 21.21 1.84
CA VAL A 77 -5.64 19.82 2.29
C VAL A 77 -6.72 19.71 3.37
N VAL A 78 -7.62 18.76 3.21
CA VAL A 78 -8.49 18.27 4.29
C VAL A 78 -7.85 17.01 4.85
N TRP A 79 -7.52 17.01 6.14
CA TRP A 79 -6.81 15.92 6.79
C TRP A 79 -7.55 15.42 8.02
N PRO A 80 -8.14 14.21 7.96
CA PRO A 80 -8.75 13.59 9.12
C PRO A 80 -7.70 13.08 10.14
N LEU A 81 -7.78 13.53 11.40
CA LEU A 81 -7.03 13.01 12.55
C LEU A 81 -8.01 12.36 13.53
N GLY A 82 -8.32 11.08 13.32
CA GLY A 82 -9.34 10.38 14.12
C GLY A 82 -8.92 10.10 15.57
N GLN A 83 -7.80 9.39 15.77
CA GLN A 83 -7.39 8.92 17.10
C GLN A 83 -6.07 9.52 17.61
N THR A 84 -5.41 10.38 16.83
CA THR A 84 -4.14 10.98 17.22
C THR A 84 -4.37 12.15 18.17
N SER A 85 -3.81 12.10 19.39
CA SER A 85 -3.85 13.25 20.31
C SER A 85 -3.11 14.45 19.71
N ARG A 86 -3.68 15.64 19.90
CA ARG A 86 -3.03 16.91 19.49
C ARG A 86 -1.70 17.14 20.20
N ASP A 87 -1.54 16.57 21.40
CA ASP A 87 -0.32 16.70 22.21
C ASP A 87 0.85 15.86 21.66
N ASN A 88 0.57 14.91 20.76
CA ASN A 88 1.59 14.08 20.14
C ASN A 88 2.34 14.80 19.00
N PHE A 89 1.97 16.04 18.68
CA PHE A 89 2.60 16.82 17.63
C PHE A 89 3.62 17.81 18.21
N TYR A 90 4.78 17.92 17.58
CA TYR A 90 5.79 18.91 17.95
C TYR A 90 5.21 20.34 17.85
N PRO A 91 5.51 21.27 18.78
CA PRO A 91 4.85 22.58 18.84
C PRO A 91 5.12 23.50 17.64
N THR A 92 6.26 23.33 16.96
CA THR A 92 6.65 24.14 15.80
C THR A 92 7.16 23.29 14.62
N LEU A 93 6.62 23.50 13.44
CA LEU A 93 7.08 22.89 12.19
C LEU A 93 8.06 23.81 11.48
N ASN A 94 9.23 23.27 11.12
CA ASN A 94 10.20 23.98 10.29
C ASN A 94 9.99 23.58 8.83
N LEU A 95 9.38 24.46 8.04
CA LEU A 95 9.17 24.22 6.62
C LEU A 95 10.50 24.23 5.85
N THR A 96 10.50 23.63 4.67
CA THR A 96 11.67 23.52 3.78
C THR A 96 12.17 24.87 3.25
N ASP A 97 11.37 25.94 3.35
CA ASP A 97 11.77 27.32 3.02
C ASP A 97 12.34 28.09 4.23
N GLY A 98 12.49 27.43 5.38
CA GLY A 98 12.98 28.04 6.61
C GLY A 98 11.90 28.70 7.48
N THR A 99 10.65 28.75 7.01
CA THR A 99 9.53 29.32 7.78
C THR A 99 9.17 28.41 8.95
N GLN A 100 9.00 28.98 10.14
CA GLN A 100 8.47 28.25 11.29
C GLN A 100 6.96 28.48 11.42
N VAL A 101 6.20 27.39 11.53
CA VAL A 101 4.76 27.44 11.71
C VAL A 101 4.39 26.77 13.02
N GLN A 102 3.57 27.42 13.85
CA GLN A 102 3.05 26.79 15.05
C GLN A 102 2.08 25.67 14.68
N THR A 103 2.38 24.44 15.10
CA THR A 103 1.56 23.26 14.78
C THR A 103 0.16 23.37 15.35
N LEU A 104 0.03 23.98 16.54
CA LEU A 104 -1.25 24.23 17.18
C LEU A 104 -2.18 25.12 16.33
N SER A 105 -1.61 26.04 15.53
CA SER A 105 -2.38 26.86 14.59
C SER A 105 -3.02 26.01 13.50
N ILE A 106 -2.29 25.02 12.97
CA ILE A 106 -2.79 24.06 11.99
C ILE A 106 -3.84 23.13 12.62
N LEU A 107 -3.53 22.54 13.79
CA LEU A 107 -4.41 21.60 14.49
C LEU A 107 -5.74 22.23 14.95
N ASN A 108 -5.75 23.55 15.16
CA ASN A 108 -6.95 24.32 15.52
C ASN A 108 -7.58 25.05 14.32
N ASN A 109 -7.26 24.64 13.08
CA ASN A 109 -7.87 25.19 11.85
C ASN A 109 -7.71 26.70 11.65
N LYS A 110 -6.63 27.29 12.17
CA LYS A 110 -6.27 28.70 11.90
C LYS A 110 -5.41 28.85 10.64
N HIS A 111 -4.91 27.76 10.07
CA HIS A 111 -4.14 27.77 8.83
C HIS A 111 -5.09 27.88 7.62
N PRO A 112 -4.85 28.79 6.65
CA PRO A 112 -5.80 29.07 5.56
C PRO A 112 -5.97 27.92 4.55
N HIS A 113 -4.98 27.04 4.44
CA HIS A 113 -4.95 25.98 3.43
C HIS A 113 -5.00 24.56 4.01
N ILE A 114 -5.04 24.41 5.34
CA ILE A 114 -5.04 23.08 5.97
C ILE A 114 -6.21 23.02 6.92
N HIS A 115 -7.10 22.07 6.68
CA HIS A 115 -8.25 21.80 7.52
C HIS A 115 -8.11 20.42 8.16
N ILE A 116 -7.95 20.41 9.48
CA ILE A 116 -7.90 19.23 10.34
C ILE A 116 -9.29 18.96 10.91
N THR A 117 -9.77 17.73 10.76
CA THR A 117 -11.03 17.26 11.35
C THR A 117 -10.85 15.90 11.99
N ASN A 118 -11.69 15.50 12.94
CA ASN A 118 -11.63 14.13 13.48
C ASN A 118 -12.16 13.11 12.46
N PHE A 119 -13.15 13.51 11.68
CA PHE A 119 -13.78 12.69 10.65
C PHE A 119 -14.14 13.56 9.45
N ALA A 120 -13.85 13.07 8.24
CA ALA A 120 -14.35 13.68 7.01
C ALA A 120 -15.32 12.70 6.34
N PRO A 121 -16.46 13.18 5.83
CA PRO A 121 -17.34 12.37 4.99
C PRO A 121 -16.64 12.08 3.66
N GLN A 122 -15.77 11.07 3.64
CA GLN A 122 -14.78 10.80 2.58
C GLN A 122 -15.40 10.84 1.18
N PHE A 123 -16.47 10.09 0.95
CA PHE A 123 -17.16 10.06 -0.33
C PHE A 123 -17.66 11.44 -0.78
N ALA A 124 -18.23 12.24 0.13
CA ALA A 124 -18.70 13.58 -0.19
C ALA A 124 -17.55 14.53 -0.54
N VAL A 125 -16.43 14.43 0.19
CA VAL A 125 -15.20 15.18 -0.11
C VAL A 125 -14.65 14.77 -1.49
N LEU A 126 -14.54 13.47 -1.77
CA LEU A 126 -14.07 12.97 -3.06
C LEU A 126 -14.98 13.37 -4.22
N ASN A 127 -16.29 13.47 -3.99
CA ASN A 127 -17.26 13.87 -5.01
C ASN A 127 -17.35 15.39 -5.22
N HIS A 128 -16.60 16.19 -4.45
CA HIS A 128 -16.57 17.63 -4.59
C HIS A 128 -15.67 18.07 -5.75
N THR A 129 -16.10 19.06 -6.54
CA THR A 129 -15.38 19.51 -7.75
C THR A 129 -13.97 20.03 -7.49
N ASN A 130 -13.70 20.50 -6.26
CA ASN A 130 -12.39 21.02 -5.85
C ASN A 130 -11.44 19.93 -5.37
N THR A 131 -11.90 18.70 -5.18
CA THR A 131 -11.02 17.58 -4.81
C THR A 131 -10.32 17.07 -6.05
N LYS A 132 -9.00 17.28 -6.09
CA LYS A 132 -8.18 16.95 -7.28
C LYS A 132 -7.30 15.72 -7.11
N LEU A 133 -7.00 15.33 -5.88
CA LEU A 133 -6.13 14.21 -5.57
C LEU A 133 -6.52 13.61 -4.24
N PHE A 134 -6.45 12.27 -4.15
CA PHE A 134 -6.68 11.55 -2.91
C PHE A 134 -5.39 10.85 -2.46
N PHE A 135 -4.87 11.26 -1.31
CA PHE A 135 -3.78 10.55 -0.63
C PHE A 135 -4.38 9.47 0.27
N SER A 136 -4.09 8.20 0.02
CA SER A 136 -4.76 7.08 0.69
C SER A 136 -3.81 5.92 0.96
N HIS A 137 -4.16 5.09 1.94
CA HIS A 137 -3.48 3.82 2.17
C HIS A 137 -3.85 2.75 1.13
N GLY A 138 -4.91 2.95 0.33
CA GLY A 138 -5.30 2.02 -0.72
C GLY A 138 -6.22 0.88 -0.25
N GLY A 139 -6.98 1.09 0.83
CA GLY A 139 -8.04 0.16 1.22
C GLY A 139 -9.09 -0.02 0.12
N ALA A 140 -9.73 -1.19 0.05
CA ALA A 140 -10.63 -1.54 -1.05
C ALA A 140 -11.83 -0.59 -1.20
N GLY A 141 -12.42 -0.14 -0.08
CA GLY A 141 -13.52 0.82 -0.06
C GLY A 141 -13.10 2.20 -0.58
N SER A 142 -12.06 2.79 0.01
CA SER A 142 -11.46 4.06 -0.45
C SER A 142 -11.07 4.01 -1.93
N SER A 143 -10.56 2.87 -2.40
CA SER A 143 -10.21 2.68 -3.80
C SER A 143 -11.43 2.76 -4.71
N HIS A 144 -12.54 2.11 -4.34
CA HIS A 144 -13.79 2.18 -5.11
C HIS A 144 -14.42 3.56 -5.10
N GLU A 145 -14.40 4.28 -3.97
CA GLU A 145 -14.92 5.65 -3.89
C GLU A 145 -14.12 6.61 -4.79
N SER A 146 -12.79 6.49 -4.79
CA SER A 146 -11.92 7.28 -5.66
C SER A 146 -12.18 6.99 -7.14
N LEU A 147 -12.34 5.71 -7.50
CA LEU A 147 -12.69 5.31 -8.85
C LEU A 147 -14.07 5.84 -9.24
N TYR A 148 -15.07 5.71 -8.37
CA TYR A 148 -16.43 6.17 -8.60
C TYR A 148 -16.51 7.68 -8.84
N THR A 149 -15.75 8.46 -8.08
CA THR A 149 -15.70 9.93 -8.19
C THR A 149 -14.77 10.42 -9.30
N GLY A 150 -13.94 9.54 -9.86
CA GLY A 150 -12.94 9.92 -10.85
C GLY A 150 -11.82 10.77 -10.24
N THR A 151 -11.48 10.52 -8.97
CA THR A 151 -10.39 11.20 -8.27
C THR A 151 -9.10 10.36 -8.38
N PRO A 152 -7.98 10.92 -8.85
CA PRO A 152 -6.71 10.20 -8.93
C PRO A 152 -6.11 9.97 -7.54
N MET A 153 -5.41 8.86 -7.36
CA MET A 153 -4.95 8.42 -6.04
C MET A 153 -3.42 8.33 -5.95
N LEU A 154 -2.86 8.91 -4.89
CA LEU A 154 -1.50 8.62 -4.45
C LEU A 154 -1.57 7.65 -3.28
N VAL A 155 -1.07 6.44 -3.49
CA VAL A 155 -1.28 5.31 -2.59
C VAL A 155 -0.03 5.02 -1.77
N LEU A 156 -0.13 5.07 -0.45
CA LEU A 156 0.90 4.58 0.47
C LEU A 156 0.37 3.34 1.22
N PRO A 157 0.56 2.13 0.68
CA PRO A 157 0.09 0.92 1.35
C PRO A 157 0.88 0.68 2.64
N LEU A 158 0.15 0.33 3.71
CA LEU A 158 0.70 0.13 5.05
C LEU A 158 0.68 -1.35 5.48
N GLY A 159 -0.29 -2.14 4.98
CA GLY A 159 -0.36 -3.57 5.30
C GLY A 159 -1.60 -4.27 4.74
N GLY A 160 -1.74 -5.57 5.04
CA GLY A 160 -2.90 -6.37 4.62
C GLY A 160 -3.06 -6.45 3.10
N ASP A 161 -4.29 -6.24 2.62
CA ASP A 161 -4.66 -6.29 1.20
C ASP A 161 -4.25 -5.04 0.41
N GLN A 162 -3.83 -3.97 1.10
CA GLN A 162 -3.56 -2.66 0.53
C GLN A 162 -2.46 -2.67 -0.54
N MET A 163 -1.43 -3.51 -0.38
CA MET A 163 -0.35 -3.67 -1.37
C MET A 163 -0.90 -4.22 -2.70
N GLY A 164 -1.78 -5.21 -2.61
CA GLY A 164 -2.45 -5.80 -3.78
C GLY A 164 -3.38 -4.80 -4.45
N ASN A 165 -4.13 -4.03 -3.67
CA ASN A 165 -5.02 -2.98 -4.19
C ASN A 165 -4.22 -1.87 -4.88
N ALA A 166 -3.13 -1.40 -4.27
CA ALA A 166 -2.23 -0.40 -4.83
C ALA A 166 -1.67 -0.86 -6.19
N GLN A 167 -1.22 -2.12 -6.28
CA GLN A 167 -0.72 -2.67 -7.53
C GLN A 167 -1.80 -2.76 -8.60
N LYS A 168 -3.03 -3.15 -8.26
CA LYS A 168 -4.18 -3.16 -9.20
C LYS A 168 -4.49 -1.76 -9.74
N LEU A 169 -4.54 -0.75 -8.86
CA LEU A 169 -4.80 0.64 -9.24
C LEU A 169 -3.69 1.21 -10.13
N LYS A 170 -2.42 0.94 -9.78
CA LYS A 170 -1.27 1.32 -10.58
C LYS A 170 -1.30 0.66 -11.96
N THR A 171 -1.61 -0.63 -12.02
CA THR A 171 -1.73 -1.39 -13.28
C THR A 171 -2.88 -0.90 -14.14
N ALA A 172 -4.01 -0.50 -13.52
CA ALA A 172 -5.12 0.15 -14.21
C ALA A 172 -4.78 1.57 -14.71
N GLY A 173 -3.64 2.13 -14.29
CA GLY A 173 -3.13 3.42 -14.73
C GLY A 173 -3.90 4.61 -14.16
N VAL A 174 -4.49 4.46 -12.96
CA VAL A 174 -5.33 5.48 -12.29
C VAL A 174 -4.73 6.00 -10.98
N ALA A 175 -3.61 5.41 -10.56
CA ALA A 175 -2.94 5.74 -9.31
C ALA A 175 -1.43 5.58 -9.43
N LEU A 176 -0.69 6.23 -8.52
CA LEU A 176 0.72 6.01 -8.28
C LEU A 176 0.93 5.51 -6.87
N THR A 177 1.98 4.72 -6.66
CA THR A 177 2.27 4.07 -5.38
C THR A 177 3.57 4.60 -4.80
N LEU A 178 3.55 4.83 -3.48
CA LEU A 178 4.70 5.14 -2.66
C LEU A 178 5.15 3.90 -1.91
N SER A 179 6.41 3.91 -1.46
CA SER A 179 6.96 2.86 -0.61
C SER A 179 7.29 3.46 0.75
N VAL A 180 6.77 2.86 1.82
CA VAL A 180 7.08 3.23 3.20
C VAL A 180 8.59 3.14 3.50
N TYR A 181 9.32 2.29 2.78
CA TYR A 181 10.76 2.08 2.98
C TYR A 181 11.63 3.13 2.29
N THR A 182 11.08 3.84 1.28
CA THR A 182 11.85 4.78 0.44
C THR A 182 11.08 6.09 0.25
N LEU A 183 10.43 6.57 1.31
CA LEU A 183 9.69 7.83 1.27
C LEU A 183 10.63 9.01 1.07
N ASN A 184 10.34 9.81 0.05
CA ASN A 184 11.07 11.02 -0.30
C ASN A 184 10.06 12.11 -0.70
N VAL A 185 10.24 13.33 -0.17
CA VAL A 185 9.37 14.46 -0.49
C VAL A 185 9.34 14.76 -1.99
N ASN A 186 10.48 14.77 -2.66
CA ASN A 186 10.54 15.01 -4.11
C ASN A 186 9.79 13.93 -4.89
N ASP A 187 9.86 12.67 -4.47
CA ASP A 187 9.09 11.58 -5.09
C ASP A 187 7.58 11.79 -4.92
N ILE A 188 7.15 12.19 -3.72
CA ILE A 188 5.74 12.52 -3.42
C ILE A 188 5.27 13.67 -4.30
N LEU A 189 6.01 14.79 -4.32
CA LEU A 189 5.68 15.98 -5.10
C LEU A 189 5.61 15.66 -6.61
N ASN A 190 6.61 14.94 -7.14
CA ASN A 190 6.64 14.53 -8.54
C ASN A 190 5.47 13.62 -8.91
N LYS A 191 5.12 12.67 -8.02
CA LYS A 191 3.96 11.78 -8.24
C LYS A 191 2.64 12.53 -8.15
N MET A 192 2.51 13.50 -7.24
CA MET A 192 1.32 14.36 -7.16
C MET A 192 1.15 15.19 -8.44
N SER A 193 2.19 15.90 -8.88
CA SER A 193 2.15 16.65 -10.15
C SER A 193 1.81 15.74 -11.33
N LYS A 194 2.46 14.57 -11.43
CA LYS A 194 2.14 13.60 -12.48
C LYS A 194 0.68 13.14 -12.46
N LEU A 195 0.12 12.84 -11.28
CA LEU A 195 -1.29 12.44 -11.16
C LEU A 195 -2.26 13.54 -11.62
N LEU A 196 -1.89 14.80 -11.42
CA LEU A 196 -2.69 15.98 -11.77
C LEU A 196 -2.55 16.39 -13.24
N GLU A 197 -1.39 16.14 -13.86
CA GLU A 197 -1.04 16.65 -15.18
C GLU A 197 -1.10 15.59 -16.29
N ASP A 198 -0.81 14.31 -16.00
CA ASP A 198 -0.66 13.25 -17.00
C ASP A 198 -2.02 12.88 -17.65
N GLU A 199 -2.16 13.23 -18.93
CA GLU A 199 -3.37 12.97 -19.72
C GLU A 199 -3.72 11.49 -19.86
N LYS A 200 -2.72 10.58 -19.83
CA LYS A 200 -2.97 9.14 -19.87
C LYS A 200 -3.64 8.69 -18.59
N ILE A 201 -3.21 9.21 -17.44
CA ILE A 201 -3.85 8.93 -16.14
C ILE A 201 -5.28 9.46 -16.14
N LYS A 202 -5.50 10.70 -16.57
CA LYS A 202 -6.85 11.29 -16.65
C LYS A 202 -7.79 10.47 -17.54
N LYS A 203 -7.32 10.03 -18.72
CA LYS A 203 -8.11 9.18 -19.63
C LYS A 203 -8.46 7.84 -19.01
N ASN A 204 -7.50 7.17 -18.38
CA ASN A 204 -7.74 5.90 -17.69
C ASN A 204 -8.71 6.05 -16.52
N LEU A 205 -8.57 7.13 -15.77
CA LEU A 205 -9.43 7.44 -14.64
C LEU A 205 -10.86 7.71 -15.10
N LYS A 206 -11.06 8.49 -16.17
CA LYS A 206 -12.40 8.70 -16.75
C LYS A 206 -13.04 7.39 -17.22
N ARG A 207 -12.26 6.52 -17.86
CA ARG A 207 -12.72 5.18 -18.26
C ARG A 207 -13.15 4.36 -17.04
N MET A 208 -12.33 4.34 -15.99
CA MET A 208 -12.66 3.59 -14.77
C MET A 208 -13.82 4.19 -13.99
N GLU A 209 -13.98 5.51 -13.98
CA GLU A 209 -15.12 6.20 -13.38
C GLU A 209 -16.44 5.75 -14.00
N VAL A 210 -16.51 5.74 -15.34
CA VAL A 210 -17.69 5.25 -16.07
C VAL A 210 -17.98 3.79 -15.74
N LEU A 211 -16.97 2.93 -15.80
CA LEU A 211 -17.13 1.50 -15.49
C LEU A 211 -17.60 1.27 -14.05
N THR A 212 -17.05 2.02 -13.10
CA THR A 212 -17.39 1.90 -11.68
C THR A 212 -18.81 2.39 -11.42
N LYS A 213 -19.25 3.51 -12.03
CA LYS A 213 -20.63 4.01 -11.94
C LYS A 213 -21.66 3.07 -12.57
N ILE A 214 -21.30 2.38 -13.66
CA ILE A 214 -22.18 1.37 -14.26
C ILE A 214 -22.27 0.15 -13.34
N ASN A 215 -21.13 -0.32 -12.83
CA ASN A 215 -21.08 -1.51 -11.99
C ASN A 215 -21.66 -1.30 -10.59
N SER A 216 -21.69 -0.08 -10.06
CA SER A 216 -22.29 0.22 -8.76
C SER A 216 -23.82 0.06 -8.76
N LYS A 217 -24.48 0.05 -9.93
CA LYS A 217 -25.94 -0.13 -10.06
C LYS A 217 -26.40 -1.58 -9.94
N ARG A 218 -25.50 -2.50 -9.60
CA ARG A 218 -25.75 -3.95 -9.51
C ARG A 218 -26.26 -4.41 -8.14
N LYS A 219 -26.91 -3.54 -7.37
CA LYS A 219 -27.48 -3.90 -6.05
C LYS A 219 -28.49 -5.04 -6.14
N TYR A 220 -29.33 -5.06 -7.19
CA TYR A 220 -30.27 -6.16 -7.43
C TYR A 220 -29.54 -7.45 -7.72
N ARG A 221 -28.50 -7.42 -8.57
CA ARG A 221 -27.65 -8.58 -8.79
C ARG A 221 -27.03 -9.08 -7.49
N ALA A 222 -26.57 -8.20 -6.60
CA ALA A 222 -26.06 -8.62 -5.30
C ALA A 222 -27.15 -9.29 -4.44
N ALA A 223 -28.36 -8.73 -4.41
CA ALA A 223 -29.51 -9.33 -3.73
C ALA A 223 -29.86 -10.70 -4.33
N ASP A 224 -29.98 -10.80 -5.66
CA ASP A 224 -30.26 -12.06 -6.37
C ASP A 224 -29.21 -13.13 -6.06
N LEU A 225 -27.94 -12.75 -5.92
CA LEU A 225 -26.87 -13.67 -5.55
C LEU A 225 -26.98 -14.15 -4.10
N ILE A 226 -27.39 -13.27 -3.18
CA ILE A 226 -27.67 -13.64 -1.79
C ILE A 226 -28.86 -14.60 -1.74
N GLU A 227 -29.96 -14.28 -2.42
CA GLU A 227 -31.14 -15.14 -2.50
C GLU A 227 -30.80 -16.50 -3.11
N TYR A 228 -30.02 -16.52 -4.19
CA TYR A 228 -29.55 -17.75 -4.82
C TYR A 228 -28.79 -18.64 -3.83
N ILE A 229 -27.84 -18.07 -3.07
CA ILE A 229 -27.07 -18.83 -2.08
C ILE A 229 -27.98 -19.33 -0.94
N LEU A 230 -28.87 -18.49 -0.41
CA LEU A 230 -29.82 -18.86 0.64
C LEU A 230 -30.74 -20.01 0.19
N HIS A 231 -31.33 -19.90 -0.99
CA HIS A 231 -32.18 -20.96 -1.55
C HIS A 231 -31.40 -22.24 -1.84
N SER A 232 -30.16 -22.13 -2.33
CA SER A 232 -29.32 -23.31 -2.58
C SER A 232 -28.92 -24.03 -1.28
N SER A 233 -28.74 -23.31 -0.17
CA SER A 233 -28.43 -23.93 1.13
C SER A 233 -29.59 -24.75 1.71
N GLY A 234 -30.85 -24.46 1.33
CA GLY A 234 -32.01 -25.26 1.73
C GLY A 234 -32.23 -26.51 0.88
N LEU A 235 -31.41 -26.73 -0.15
CA LEU A 235 -31.49 -27.86 -1.08
C LEU A 235 -30.33 -28.85 -0.87
N GLU A 236 -29.77 -28.93 0.35
CA GLU A 236 -28.65 -29.84 0.73
C GLU A 236 -28.86 -31.29 0.27
N GLU A 237 -30.11 -31.76 0.14
CA GLU A 237 -30.44 -33.10 -0.36
C GLU A 237 -30.17 -33.28 -1.88
N TYR A 238 -30.18 -32.18 -2.67
CA TYR A 238 -30.02 -32.17 -4.13
C TYR A 238 -28.75 -31.46 -4.61
N ILE A 239 -28.10 -30.71 -3.73
CA ILE A 239 -26.96 -29.84 -4.03
C ILE A 239 -25.72 -30.38 -3.30
N ASN A 240 -24.79 -30.98 -4.04
CA ASN A 240 -23.54 -31.48 -3.50
C ASN A 240 -22.48 -30.35 -3.36
N ASP A 241 -21.36 -30.66 -2.69
CA ASP A 241 -20.22 -29.75 -2.54
C ASP A 241 -19.64 -29.22 -3.87
N ASP A 242 -19.95 -29.84 -5.02
CA ASP A 242 -19.49 -29.37 -6.34
C ASP A 242 -20.30 -28.18 -6.86
N TYR A 243 -21.53 -27.96 -6.39
CA TYR A 243 -22.39 -26.89 -6.88
C TYR A 243 -21.82 -25.48 -6.64
N LEU A 244 -21.17 -25.29 -5.49
CA LEU A 244 -20.51 -24.02 -5.16
C LEU A 244 -19.05 -23.96 -5.64
N LYS A 245 -18.45 -25.06 -6.11
CA LYS A 245 -17.05 -25.08 -6.62
C LYS A 245 -16.86 -24.22 -7.86
N GLU A 246 -17.90 -24.01 -8.66
CA GLU A 246 -17.82 -23.12 -9.84
C GLU A 246 -17.72 -21.64 -9.46
N TRP A 247 -18.25 -21.28 -8.29
CA TRP A 247 -18.28 -19.92 -7.75
C TRP A 247 -17.04 -19.60 -6.92
N ALA A 248 -16.36 -20.64 -6.42
CA ALA A 248 -15.10 -20.50 -5.72
C ALA A 248 -13.97 -20.10 -6.70
N PRO A 249 -13.03 -19.22 -6.29
CA PRO A 249 -11.90 -18.83 -7.14
C PRO A 249 -11.15 -20.05 -7.66
N ALA A 250 -10.69 -20.00 -8.91
CA ALA A 250 -10.05 -21.14 -9.55
C ALA A 250 -8.86 -21.71 -8.73
N ALA A 251 -8.15 -20.85 -7.99
CA ALA A 251 -7.08 -21.27 -7.09
C ALA A 251 -7.55 -22.14 -5.91
N SER A 252 -8.77 -21.93 -5.39
CA SER A 252 -9.33 -22.71 -4.28
C SER A 252 -9.78 -24.12 -4.66
N ARG A 253 -10.02 -24.35 -5.96
CA ARG A 253 -10.36 -25.67 -6.53
C ARG A 253 -9.14 -26.41 -7.11
N MET A 254 -7.95 -25.82 -7.04
CA MET A 254 -6.71 -26.39 -7.57
C MET A 254 -5.80 -26.84 -6.44
N GLY A 255 -5.10 -27.97 -6.63
CA GLY A 255 -4.05 -28.40 -5.69
C GLY A 255 -2.93 -27.37 -5.57
N PHE A 256 -2.24 -27.35 -4.43
CA PHE A 256 -1.21 -26.34 -4.07
C PHE A 256 -0.22 -26.01 -5.19
N ILE A 257 0.22 -27.02 -5.95
CA ILE A 257 1.16 -26.87 -7.07
C ILE A 257 0.57 -25.96 -8.17
N LYS A 258 -0.64 -26.26 -8.65
CA LYS A 258 -1.31 -25.50 -9.71
C LYS A 258 -1.75 -24.12 -9.20
N ALA A 259 -2.26 -24.05 -7.97
CA ALA A 259 -2.70 -22.79 -7.38
C ALA A 259 -1.58 -21.74 -7.27
N ASN A 260 -0.32 -22.20 -7.13
CA ASN A 260 0.86 -21.35 -7.04
C ASN A 260 1.72 -21.35 -8.32
N ASN A 261 1.23 -21.92 -9.43
CA ASN A 261 1.94 -22.05 -10.71
C ASN A 261 3.31 -22.76 -10.61
N LEU A 262 3.52 -23.63 -9.63
CA LEU A 262 4.80 -24.33 -9.42
C LEU A 262 5.13 -25.30 -10.57
N ASP A 263 4.10 -25.85 -11.20
CA ASP A 263 4.20 -26.64 -12.42
C ASP A 263 4.75 -25.81 -13.60
N ILE A 264 4.29 -24.56 -13.76
CA ILE A 264 4.78 -23.63 -14.79
C ILE A 264 6.25 -23.26 -14.52
N TYR A 265 6.58 -22.90 -13.27
CA TYR A 265 7.96 -22.57 -12.90
C TYR A 265 8.91 -23.77 -13.06
N GLY A 266 8.45 -24.98 -12.70
CA GLY A 266 9.21 -26.21 -12.88
C GLY A 266 9.49 -26.52 -14.35
N ALA A 267 8.50 -26.38 -15.23
CA ALA A 267 8.68 -26.56 -16.67
C ALA A 267 9.66 -25.52 -17.26
N LEU A 268 9.54 -24.25 -16.88
CA LEU A 268 10.47 -23.20 -17.29
C LEU A 268 11.91 -23.49 -16.82
N LEU A 269 12.08 -23.93 -15.56
CA LEU A 269 13.38 -24.31 -15.03
C LEU A 269 13.98 -25.48 -15.82
N GLY A 270 13.19 -26.49 -16.16
CA GLY A 270 13.62 -27.61 -17.01
C GLY A 270 14.10 -27.16 -18.40
N ILE A 271 13.38 -26.24 -19.04
CA ILE A 271 13.79 -25.66 -20.33
C ILE A 271 15.13 -24.92 -20.19
N VAL A 272 15.29 -24.12 -19.14
CA VAL A 272 16.55 -23.39 -18.89
C VAL A 272 17.72 -24.36 -18.64
N LEU A 273 17.53 -25.38 -17.81
CA LEU A 273 18.57 -26.36 -17.50
C LEU A 273 18.98 -27.19 -18.72
N THR A 274 18.02 -27.57 -19.58
CA THR A 274 18.33 -28.30 -20.82
C THR A 274 19.10 -27.44 -21.83
N LEU A 275 18.77 -26.15 -21.96
CA LEU A 275 19.54 -25.22 -22.78
C LEU A 275 20.96 -25.02 -22.26
N ILE A 276 21.13 -24.77 -20.95
CA ILE A 276 22.44 -24.61 -20.31
C ILE A 276 23.27 -25.89 -20.44
N GLY A 277 22.67 -27.04 -20.13
CA GLY A 277 23.31 -28.35 -20.25
C GLY A 277 23.72 -28.65 -21.69
N GLY A 278 22.88 -28.33 -22.69
CA GLY A 278 23.20 -28.48 -24.10
C GLY A 278 24.36 -27.59 -24.57
N ILE A 279 24.43 -26.36 -24.09
CA ILE A 279 25.56 -25.44 -24.36
C ILE A 279 26.83 -25.96 -23.69
N ALA A 280 26.77 -26.33 -22.41
CA ALA A 280 27.90 -26.87 -21.66
C ALA A 280 28.43 -28.17 -22.31
N PHE A 281 27.54 -29.06 -22.76
CA PHE A 281 27.92 -30.28 -23.46
C PHE A 281 28.59 -30.00 -24.81
N LYS A 282 28.09 -29.05 -25.60
CA LYS A 282 28.75 -28.62 -26.85
C LYS A 282 30.13 -28.02 -26.58
N LEU A 283 30.27 -27.16 -25.57
CA LEU A 283 31.55 -26.57 -25.17
C LEU A 283 32.53 -27.63 -24.67
N PHE A 284 32.07 -28.55 -23.83
CA PHE A 284 32.87 -29.68 -23.37
C PHE A 284 33.36 -30.50 -24.57
N LYS A 285 32.49 -30.84 -25.53
CA LYS A 285 32.85 -31.59 -26.74
C LYS A 285 33.81 -30.83 -27.66
N LEU A 286 33.72 -29.50 -27.72
CA LEU A 286 34.67 -28.65 -28.44
C LEU A 286 36.06 -28.63 -27.78
N ILE A 287 36.11 -28.58 -26.45
CA ILE A 287 37.36 -28.58 -25.67
C ILE A 287 38.01 -29.96 -25.64
N SER A 288 37.20 -31.02 -25.53
CA SER A 288 37.67 -32.41 -25.43
C SER A 288 37.96 -33.08 -26.78
N ASN A 289 37.76 -32.39 -27.91
CA ASN A 289 38.11 -32.89 -29.24
C ASN A 289 39.10 -31.94 -29.96
N PRO A 290 40.42 -32.05 -29.71
CA PRO A 290 41.43 -31.10 -30.22
C PRO A 290 41.71 -31.19 -31.74
N SER A 291 40.97 -32.00 -32.49
CA SER A 291 41.37 -32.42 -33.85
C SER A 291 40.82 -31.53 -35.00
N SER A 292 40.08 -30.46 -34.71
CA SER A 292 39.47 -29.61 -35.78
C SER A 292 40.19 -28.28 -36.07
N ILE A 293 41.19 -27.86 -35.29
CA ILE A 293 42.01 -26.67 -35.61
C ILE A 293 43.22 -27.12 -36.44
N ARG A 294 42.98 -27.50 -37.70
CA ARG A 294 44.07 -27.74 -38.66
C ARG A 294 44.43 -26.42 -39.32
N ILE A 295 45.41 -25.71 -38.77
CA ILE A 295 46.06 -24.58 -39.44
C ILE A 295 46.67 -25.13 -40.75
N LYS A 296 46.09 -24.79 -41.91
CA LYS A 296 46.72 -25.07 -43.21
C LYS A 296 47.96 -24.17 -43.32
N SER A 297 49.15 -24.72 -43.11
CA SER A 297 50.37 -24.04 -43.54
C SER A 297 50.46 -24.12 -45.07
N LYS A 298 50.60 -22.96 -45.72
CA LYS A 298 51.02 -22.87 -47.13
C LYS A 298 52.47 -23.33 -47.22
N LYS A 299 52.77 -24.34 -48.03
CA LYS A 299 54.12 -24.58 -48.53
C LYS A 299 54.29 -23.83 -49.86
N ALA A 300 55.39 -23.10 -49.95
CA ALA A 300 55.97 -22.55 -51.18
C ALA A 300 56.52 -23.67 -52.07
#